data_AF-A0A8W8ISD7-F1
#
_entry.id   AF-A0A8W8ISD7-F1
#
_cell.length_a   1.000
_cell.length_b   1.000
_cell.length_c   1.000
_cell.angle_alpha   90.00
_cell.angle_beta   90.00
_cell.angle_gamma   90.00
#
_symmetry.space_group_name_H-M   'P 1'
#
loop_
_entity.id
_entity.type
_entity.pdbx_description
1 polymer ?
#
loop_
_entity_poly.entity_id
_entity_poly.type
_entity_poly.pdbx_seq_one_letter_code
_entity_poly.pdbx_strand_id
1 'polypeptide(L)'
;MQAIMLPSQICLLFIVTASWFCLNTASQLENMEMLAPPERPSSITNIDELRRYIKELNMYYLILARPRYGRSVSNKKPVRSQPQS
;
A
#
# COMPACT_ATOMS: atom_id res chain seq x y z
N MET A 1 -35.77 30.77 -12.39
CA MET A 1 -34.58 31.58 -12.71
C MET A 1 -33.59 30.69 -13.42
N GLN A 2 -33.49 30.77 -14.75
CA GLN A 2 -32.51 29.98 -15.52
C GLN A 2 -31.19 30.74 -15.52
N ALA A 3 -30.16 30.18 -14.89
CA ALA A 3 -28.81 30.72 -14.97
C ALA A 3 -28.26 30.39 -16.37
N ILE A 4 -28.29 31.38 -17.27
CA ILE A 4 -27.66 31.26 -18.59
C ILE A 4 -26.15 31.35 -18.36
N MET A 5 -25.48 30.21 -18.24
CA MET A 5 -24.03 30.17 -18.16
C MET A 5 -23.43 30.57 -19.51
N LEU A 6 -22.55 31.57 -19.49
CA LEU A 6 -21.78 31.97 -20.67
C LEU A 6 -20.91 30.80 -21.15
N PRO A 7 -20.71 30.63 -22.47
CA PRO A 7 -19.94 29.51 -23.02
C PRO A 7 -18.49 29.47 -22.52
N SER A 8 -17.92 30.65 -22.20
CA SER A 8 -16.60 30.77 -21.58
C SER A 8 -16.53 30.13 -20.18
N GLN A 9 -17.60 30.23 -19.38
CA GLN A 9 -17.64 29.65 -18.05
C GLN A 9 -17.81 28.14 -18.08
N ILE A 10 -18.58 27.61 -19.05
CA ILE A 10 -18.68 26.17 -19.27
C ILE A 10 -17.30 25.61 -19.63
N CYS A 11 -16.56 26.29 -20.51
CA CYS A 11 -15.21 25.89 -20.90
C CYS A 11 -14.25 25.87 -19.69
N LEU A 12 -14.29 26.89 -18.83
CA LEU A 12 -13.48 26.94 -17.61
C LEU A 12 -13.81 25.79 -16.65
N LEU A 13 -15.08 25.47 -16.46
CA LEU A 13 -15.50 24.34 -15.62
C LEU A 13 -15.01 23.00 -16.19
N PHE A 14 -15.07 22.81 -17.51
CA PHE A 14 -14.52 21.62 -18.15
C PHE A 14 -13.01 21.50 -17.95
N ILE A 15 -12.26 22.59 -18.10
CA ILE A 15 -10.81 22.58 -17.88
C ILE A 15 -10.47 22.26 -16.43
N VAL A 16 -11.17 22.87 -15.46
CA VAL A 16 -10.95 22.64 -14.03
C VAL A 16 -11.27 21.20 -13.63
N THR A 17 -12.41 20.67 -14.08
CA THR A 17 -12.82 19.29 -13.79
C THR A 17 -11.89 18.27 -14.44
N ALA A 18 -11.47 18.49 -15.69
CA ALA A 18 -10.50 17.64 -16.37
C ALA A 18 -9.13 17.66 -15.68
N SER A 19 -8.65 18.84 -15.27
CA SER A 19 -7.40 18.98 -14.52
C SER A 19 -7.45 18.23 -13.18
N TRP A 20 -8.54 18.39 -12.42
CA TRP A 20 -8.75 17.67 -11.16
C TRP A 20 -8.79 16.15 -11.36
N PHE A 21 -9.47 15.69 -12.42
CA PHE A 21 -9.55 14.28 -12.77
C PHE A 21 -8.17 13.70 -13.14
N CYS A 22 -7.39 14.40 -13.97
CA CYS A 22 -6.04 14.00 -14.35
C CYS A 22 -5.07 13.95 -13.16
N LEU A 23 -5.13 14.91 -12.23
CA LEU A 23 -4.30 14.86 -11.03
C LEU A 23 -4.64 13.65 -10.14
N ASN A 24 -5.94 13.36 -10.00
CA ASN A 24 -6.39 12.24 -9.17
C ASN A 24 -5.96 10.89 -9.75
N THR A 25 -6.09 10.69 -11.07
CA THR A 25 -5.67 9.45 -11.73
C THR A 25 -4.15 9.27 -11.74
N ALA A 26 -3.37 10.35 -11.94
CA ALA A 26 -1.91 10.30 -11.88
C ALA A 26 -1.42 9.86 -10.50
N SER A 27 -2.01 10.40 -9.43
CA SER A 27 -1.65 10.01 -8.06
C SER A 27 -1.96 8.54 -7.76
N GLN A 28 -3.09 8.01 -8.28
CA GLN A 28 -3.46 6.61 -8.09
C GLN A 28 -2.51 5.66 -8.82
N LEU A 29 -2.03 6.03 -10.01
CA LEU A 29 -1.09 5.23 -10.77
C LEU A 29 0.28 5.14 -10.09
N GLU A 30 0.80 6.26 -9.58
CA GLU A 30 2.06 6.30 -8.83
C GLU A 30 1.99 5.44 -7.55
N ASN A 31 0.86 5.50 -6.83
CA ASN A 31 0.65 4.66 -5.66
C ASN A 31 0.57 3.16 -6.02
N MET A 32 -0.05 2.80 -7.14
CA MET A 32 -0.14 1.41 -7.60
C MET A 32 1.21 0.84 -8.05
N GLU A 33 2.05 1.65 -8.70
CA GLU A 33 3.42 1.27 -9.06
C GLU A 33 4.30 1.10 -7.82
N MET A 34 4.13 1.96 -6.81
CA MET A 34 4.81 1.86 -5.51
C MET A 34 4.37 0.62 -4.69
N LEU A 35 3.26 -0.01 -5.08
CA LEU A 35 2.67 -1.23 -4.50
C LEU A 35 2.87 -2.47 -5.38
N ALA A 36 3.79 -2.43 -6.34
CA ALA A 36 4.20 -3.63 -7.06
C ALA A 36 5.13 -4.50 -6.19
N PRO A 37 4.98 -5.84 -6.20
CA PRO A 37 5.92 -6.72 -5.52
C PRO A 37 7.33 -6.47 -6.04
N PRO A 38 8.37 -6.43 -5.17
CA PRO A 38 9.74 -6.30 -5.65
C PRO A 38 10.07 -7.47 -6.58
N GLU A 39 10.71 -7.14 -7.71
CA GLU A 39 11.07 -8.13 -8.73
C GLU A 39 11.95 -9.21 -8.12
N ARG A 40 11.58 -10.47 -8.35
CA ARG A 40 12.33 -11.60 -7.79
C ARG A 40 13.64 -11.75 -8.56
N PRO A 41 14.81 -11.70 -7.90
CA PRO A 41 16.08 -11.92 -8.59
C PRO A 41 16.11 -13.33 -9.19
N SER A 42 16.59 -13.45 -10.43
CA SER A 42 16.66 -14.71 -11.19
C SER A 42 17.64 -15.71 -10.58
N SER A 43 18.69 -15.21 -9.94
CA SER A 43 19.64 -15.99 -9.13
C SER A 43 20.22 -15.10 -8.04
N ILE A 44 20.35 -15.64 -6.83
CA ILE A 44 20.98 -14.95 -5.71
C ILE A 44 22.44 -15.40 -5.66
N THR A 45 23.33 -14.52 -6.09
CA THR A 45 24.77 -14.83 -6.20
C THR A 45 25.55 -14.38 -4.96
N ASN A 46 25.01 -13.43 -4.19
CA ASN A 46 25.64 -12.85 -3.01
C ASN A 46 24.66 -12.76 -1.82
N ILE A 47 25.15 -12.97 -0.61
CA ILE A 47 24.37 -12.85 0.64
C ILE A 47 23.84 -11.42 0.82
N ASP A 48 24.58 -10.41 0.38
CA ASP A 48 24.14 -9.02 0.49
C ASP A 48 22.95 -8.71 -0.42
N GLU A 49 22.86 -9.39 -1.57
CA GLU A 49 21.73 -9.31 -2.49
C GLU A 49 20.49 -9.96 -1.88
N LEU A 50 20.65 -11.11 -1.21
CA LEU A 50 19.59 -11.74 -0.43
C LEU A 50 19.05 -10.81 0.67
N ARG A 51 19.96 -10.16 1.41
CA ARG A 51 19.56 -9.24 2.49
C ARG A 51 18.78 -8.05 1.95
N ARG A 52 19.17 -7.51 0.79
CA ARG A 52 18.45 -6.41 0.13
C ARG A 52 17.05 -6.85 -0.32
N TYR A 53 16.95 -7.99 -1.00
CA TYR A 53 15.67 -8.52 -1.46
C TYR A 53 14.70 -8.79 -0.31
N ILE A 54 15.16 -9.42 0.79
CA ILE A 54 14.32 -9.65 1.97
C ILE A 54 13.86 -8.34 2.60
N LYS A 55 14.75 -7.33 2.65
CA LYS A 55 14.41 -6.02 3.22
C LYS A 55 13.30 -5.34 2.41
N GLU A 56 13.43 -5.32 1.08
CA GLU A 56 12.42 -4.74 0.18
C GLU A 56 11.09 -5.50 0.26
N LEU A 57 11.15 -6.83 0.30
CA LEU A 57 9.98 -7.69 0.42
C LEU A 57 9.25 -7.49 1.76
N ASN A 58 9.98 -7.28 2.85
CA ASN A 58 9.38 -6.94 4.14
C ASN A 58 8.68 -5.57 4.10
N MET A 59 9.31 -4.56 3.49
CA MET A 59 8.71 -3.22 3.34
C MET A 59 7.43 -3.28 2.51
N TYR A 60 7.44 -4.04 1.42
CA TYR A 60 6.27 -4.30 0.58
C TYR A 60 5.09 -4.84 1.42
N TYR A 61 5.30 -5.91 2.19
CA TYR A 61 4.24 -6.48 3.01
C TYR A 61 3.84 -5.60 4.20
N LEU A 62 4.73 -4.76 4.74
CA LEU A 62 4.36 -3.80 5.78
C LEU A 62 3.41 -2.73 5.27
N ILE A 63 3.59 -2.27 4.02
CA ILE A 63 2.70 -1.30 3.39
C ILE A 63 1.33 -1.94 3.08
N LEU A 64 1.32 -3.19 2.60
CA LEU A 64 0.09 -3.93 2.28
C LEU A 64 -0.65 -4.50 3.48
N ALA A 65 0.05 -4.75 4.60
CA ALA A 65 -0.57 -5.32 5.77
C ALA A 65 -1.49 -4.29 6.43
N ARG A 66 -2.78 -4.63 6.54
CA ARG A 66 -3.66 -3.91 7.47
C ARG A 66 -3.10 -4.00 8.89
N PRO A 67 -3.09 -2.91 9.67
CA PRO A 67 -2.58 -2.92 11.04
C PRO A 67 -3.23 -4.03 11.87
N ARG A 68 -2.44 -5.00 12.32
CA ARG A 68 -2.92 -6.11 13.16
C ARG A 68 -2.93 -5.69 14.63
N TYR A 69 -3.72 -4.68 14.97
CA TYR A 69 -3.96 -4.35 16.37
C TYR A 69 -4.72 -5.51 17.05
N GLY A 70 -4.29 -5.93 18.24
CA GLY A 70 -5.06 -6.85 19.10
C GLY A 70 -4.46 -8.24 19.35
N ARG A 71 -3.37 -8.65 18.71
CA ARG A 71 -2.62 -9.83 19.17
C ARG A 71 -1.51 -9.39 20.12
N SER A 72 -1.89 -9.09 21.35
CA SER A 72 -0.94 -9.18 22.44
C SER A 72 -0.43 -10.62 22.44
N VAL A 73 0.87 -10.80 22.22
CA VAL A 73 1.57 -12.07 22.47
C VAL A 73 1.56 -12.30 23.98
N SER A 74 0.37 -12.55 24.53
CA SER A 74 0.20 -13.05 25.87
C SER A 74 0.91 -14.38 25.91
N ASN A 75 2.13 -14.36 26.45
CA ASN A 75 2.92 -15.51 26.87
C ASN A 75 2.00 -16.52 27.55
N LYS A 76 1.54 -17.54 26.81
CA LYS A 76 0.89 -18.70 27.41
C LYS A 76 2.02 -19.46 28.12
N LYS A 77 2.10 -19.30 29.44
CA LYS A 77 2.98 -20.13 30.27
C LYS A 77 2.67 -21.60 29.97
N PRO A 78 3.68 -22.48 29.87
CA PRO A 78 3.44 -23.90 29.68
C PRO A 78 2.67 -24.44 30.88
N VAL A 79 1.48 -24.99 30.62
CA VAL A 79 0.71 -25.74 31.62
C VAL A 79 1.51 -27.01 31.92
N ARG A 80 2.17 -27.04 33.07
CA ARG A 80 2.81 -28.23 33.62
C ARG A 80 1.71 -29.11 34.20
N SER A 81 1.30 -30.13 33.48
CA SER A 81 0.45 -31.19 34.00
C SER A 81 1.23 -31.99 35.06
N GLN A 82 0.86 -31.82 36.33
CA GLN A 82 1.23 -32.79 37.37
C GLN A 82 0.45 -34.09 37.12
N PRO A 83 1.09 -35.27 37.23
CA PRO A 83 0.36 -36.53 37.22
C PRO A 83 -0.37 -36.67 38.57
N GLN A 84 -1.69 -36.84 38.53
CA GLN A 84 -2.48 -37.25 39.69
C GLN A 84 -2.16 -38.72 39.99
N SER A 85 -1.59 -38.96 41.17
CA SER A 85 -1.44 -40.26 41.82
C SER A 85 -2.77 -40.78 42.36
#